data_AF-A0A062TU39-F1
#
_entry.id   AF-A0A062TU39-F1
#
_cell.length_a   1.000
_cell.length_b   1.000
_cell.length_c   1.000
_cell.angle_alpha   90.00
_cell.angle_beta   90.00
_cell.angle_gamma   90.00
#
_symmetry.space_group_name_H-M   'P 1'
#
loop_
_entity.id
_entity.type
_entity.pdbx_description
1 polymer ?
#
loop_
_entity_poly.entity_id
_entity_poly.type
_entity_poly.pdbx_seq_one_letter_code
_entity_poly.pdbx_strand_id
1 'polypeptide(L)'
;MGRDVDERKKRAALRKLRRAAQLAEQGLGPPLSDWERQFLEEVEERIETYGSAFADPLKGDEGEPLSVLQQVKLKEIDKKARGKARKGFGQKKGGFNKRPVPRVRQLGDDIEPEEEAPQTSPPMPRELPKLVRAADLKTDEKPEQPECKAPQGRPVFRVINGGKTD
;
A
#
# COMPACT_ATOMS: atom_id res chain seq x y z
N MET A 1 21.15 -1.05 27.69
CA MET A 1 21.72 -2.13 26.85
C MET A 1 21.61 -1.69 25.40
N GLY A 2 22.71 -1.75 24.64
CA GLY A 2 22.66 -1.52 23.19
C GLY A 2 21.89 -2.66 22.53
N ARG A 3 21.11 -2.35 21.48
CA ARG A 3 20.44 -3.39 20.69
C ARG A 3 21.41 -3.92 19.65
N ASP A 4 21.35 -5.23 19.40
CA ASP A 4 22.06 -5.86 18.28
C ASP A 4 21.36 -5.50 16.97
N VAL A 5 21.66 -4.30 16.46
CA VAL A 5 21.22 -3.85 15.15
C VAL A 5 22.29 -4.19 14.13
N ASP A 6 21.87 -4.75 12.99
CA ASP A 6 22.78 -5.06 11.89
C ASP A 6 23.66 -3.85 11.53
N GLU A 7 24.98 -4.02 11.56
CA GLU A 7 25.95 -2.96 11.24
C GLU A 7 25.71 -2.36 9.84
N ARG A 8 25.24 -3.20 8.90
CA ARG A 8 24.87 -2.77 7.55
C ARG A 8 23.72 -1.77 7.56
N LYS A 9 22.70 -2.04 8.39
CA LYS A 9 21.54 -1.15 8.53
C LYS A 9 21.91 0.11 9.30
N LYS A 10 22.73 0.00 10.36
CA LYS A 10 23.33 1.14 11.07
C LYS A 10 24.05 2.08 10.10
N ARG A 11 24.97 1.55 9.29
CA ARG A 11 25.72 2.34 8.29
C ARG A 11 24.79 2.95 7.24
N ALA A 12 23.77 2.22 6.79
CA ALA A 12 22.79 2.73 5.84
C ALA A 12 21.96 3.88 6.43
N ALA A 13 21.58 3.81 7.70
CA ALA A 13 20.86 4.87 8.40
C ALA A 13 21.74 6.12 8.58
N LEU A 14 22.98 5.97 9.04
CA LEU A 14 23.94 7.08 9.14
C LEU A 14 24.16 7.77 7.79
N ARG A 15 24.28 7.00 6.71
CA ARG A 15 24.36 7.56 5.34
C ARG A 15 23.12 8.38 4.97
N LYS A 16 21.92 7.95 5.36
CA LYS A 16 20.68 8.69 5.10
C LYS A 16 20.62 9.99 5.90
N LEU A 17 21.02 9.97 7.18
CA LEU A 17 21.07 11.15 8.04
C LEU A 17 22.04 12.20 7.49
N ARG A 18 23.28 11.80 7.19
CA ARG A 18 24.29 12.69 6.60
C ARG A 18 23.85 13.24 5.26
N ARG A 19 23.19 12.42 4.43
CA ARG A 19 22.65 12.89 3.15
C ARG A 19 21.51 13.89 3.33
N ALA A 20 20.63 13.67 4.31
CA ALA A 20 19.55 14.61 4.62
C ALA A 20 20.12 15.93 5.14
N ALA A 21 21.15 15.90 6.01
CA ALA A 21 21.86 17.08 6.49
C ALA A 21 22.50 17.87 5.33
N GLN A 22 23.26 17.19 4.46
CA GLN A 22 23.87 17.82 3.28
C GLN A 22 22.83 18.42 2.32
N LEU A 23 21.72 17.71 2.08
CA LEU A 23 20.65 18.24 1.24
C LEU A 23 19.96 19.46 1.88
N ALA A 24 19.85 19.47 3.21
CA ALA A 24 19.32 20.61 3.94
C ALA A 24 20.27 21.82 3.86
N GLU A 25 21.59 21.61 3.96
CA GLU A 25 22.60 22.65 3.77
C GLU A 25 22.63 23.18 2.33
N GLN A 26 22.41 22.31 1.33
CA GLN A 26 22.33 22.70 -0.07
C GLN A 26 21.12 23.61 -0.39
N GLY A 27 20.14 23.74 0.52
CA GLY A 27 19.19 24.86 0.52
C GLY A 27 18.27 24.95 -0.70
N LEU A 28 18.02 23.85 -1.41
CA LEU A 28 17.14 23.83 -2.60
C LEU A 28 15.64 24.00 -2.25
N GLY A 29 15.30 24.07 -0.97
CA GLY A 29 13.95 24.25 -0.48
C GLY A 29 13.90 25.17 0.74
N PRO A 30 12.71 25.30 1.37
CA PRO A 30 12.53 26.13 2.56
C PRO A 30 13.53 25.74 3.66
N PRO A 31 14.01 26.71 4.46
CA PRO A 31 14.98 26.45 5.51
C PRO A 31 14.45 25.38 6.47
N LEU A 32 15.34 24.44 6.83
CA LEU A 32 15.02 23.38 7.78
C LEU A 32 14.72 24.00 9.15
N SER A 33 13.67 23.53 9.81
CA SER A 33 13.31 24.02 11.15
C SER A 33 14.40 23.69 12.17
N ASP A 34 14.58 24.52 13.19
CA ASP A 34 15.61 24.32 14.23
C ASP A 34 15.49 22.94 14.89
N TRP A 35 14.26 22.49 15.16
CA TRP A 35 14.04 21.14 15.72
C TRP A 35 14.41 20.03 14.73
N GLU A 36 14.24 20.24 13.42
CA GLU A 36 14.56 19.25 12.39
C GLU A 36 16.08 19.11 12.22
N ARG A 37 16.85 20.16 12.51
CA ARG A 37 18.32 20.09 12.59
C ARG A 37 18.74 19.29 13.83
N GLN A 38 18.21 19.65 14.99
CA GLN A 38 18.46 18.95 16.25
C GLN A 38 18.07 17.46 16.16
N PHE A 39 16.97 17.14 15.47
CA PHE A 39 16.54 15.78 15.22
C PHE A 39 17.58 14.95 14.46
N LEU A 40 18.23 15.53 13.44
CA LEU A 40 19.25 14.80 12.67
C LEU A 40 20.48 14.50 13.53
N GLU A 41 20.92 15.47 14.32
CA GLU A 41 22.07 15.34 15.22
C GLU A 41 21.82 14.33 16.35
N GLU A 42 20.70 14.45 17.07
CA GLU A 42 20.37 13.55 18.19
C GLU A 42 20.18 12.10 17.72
N VAL A 43 19.55 11.90 16.56
CA VAL A 43 19.33 10.56 15.99
C VAL A 43 20.65 9.95 15.51
N GLU A 44 21.57 10.75 14.96
CA GLU A 44 22.92 10.30 14.61
C GLU A 44 23.68 9.84 15.85
N GLU A 45 23.76 10.67 16.89
CA GLU A 45 24.45 10.36 18.15
C GLU A 45 23.90 9.09 18.82
N ARG A 46 22.58 8.92 18.82
CA ARG A 46 21.94 7.76 19.43
C ARG A 46 22.22 6.46 18.67
N ILE A 47 22.25 6.51 17.34
CA ILE A 47 22.61 5.34 16.52
C ILE A 47 24.09 5.00 16.71
N GLU A 48 24.96 6.00 16.83
CA GLU A 48 26.38 5.78 17.10
C GLU A 48 26.59 5.10 18.45
N THR A 49 25.95 5.62 19.51
CA THR A 49 26.09 5.15 20.89
C THR A 49 25.42 3.80 21.14
N TYR A 50 24.16 3.62 20.69
CA TYR A 50 23.33 2.47 21.08
C TYR A 50 23.02 1.50 19.94
N GLY A 51 23.43 1.82 18.70
CA GLY A 51 23.08 1.06 17.50
C GLY A 51 21.67 1.32 16.97
N SER A 52 20.75 1.76 17.83
CA SER A 52 19.36 2.11 17.48
C SER A 52 18.94 3.46 18.04
N ALA A 53 18.17 4.21 17.26
CA ALA A 53 17.59 5.49 17.64
C ALA A 53 16.34 5.36 18.55
N PHE A 54 15.86 4.14 18.83
CA PHE A 54 14.66 3.90 19.62
C PHE A 54 14.81 2.65 20.50
N ALA A 55 14.16 2.67 21.66
CA ALA A 55 14.22 1.60 22.65
C ALA A 55 12.96 0.72 22.71
N ASP A 56 11.91 1.12 22.01
CA ASP A 56 10.56 0.56 22.17
C ASP A 56 10.20 -0.35 20.98
N PRO A 57 10.01 -1.67 21.17
CA PRO A 57 9.72 -2.61 20.07
C PRO A 57 8.46 -2.28 19.28
N LEU A 58 7.47 -1.60 19.89
CA LEU A 58 6.23 -1.23 19.21
C LEU A 58 6.43 -0.12 18.16
N LYS A 59 7.58 0.56 18.16
CA LYS A 59 7.87 1.69 17.26
C LYS A 59 8.59 1.27 15.97
N GLY A 60 8.96 -0.01 15.84
CA GLY A 60 9.63 -0.54 14.66
C GLY A 60 10.31 -1.89 14.94
N ASP A 61 10.83 -2.49 13.87
CA ASP A 61 11.48 -3.80 13.96
C ASP A 61 12.75 -3.74 14.81
N GLU A 62 12.98 -4.78 15.61
CA GLU A 62 14.14 -4.85 16.51
C GLU A 62 15.48 -4.76 15.77
N GLY A 63 15.51 -5.23 14.52
CA GLY A 63 16.67 -5.17 13.64
C GLY A 63 16.81 -3.88 12.84
N GLU A 64 15.93 -2.89 12.99
CA GLU A 64 16.09 -1.58 12.34
C GLU A 64 16.69 -0.54 13.30
N PRO A 65 17.61 0.32 12.82
CA PRO A 65 18.18 1.40 13.63
C PRO A 65 17.23 2.59 13.80
N LEU A 66 16.18 2.70 12.97
CA LEU A 66 15.26 3.84 12.94
C LEU A 66 13.82 3.37 13.08
N SER A 67 13.08 4.00 13.98
CA SER A 67 11.63 3.78 14.12
C SER A 67 10.87 4.19 12.86
N VAL A 68 9.65 3.65 12.69
CA VAL A 68 8.78 3.97 11.55
C VAL A 68 8.54 5.48 11.44
N LEU A 69 8.27 6.14 12.57
CA LEU A 69 8.03 7.59 12.59
C LEU A 69 9.28 8.41 12.25
N GLN A 70 10.46 8.00 12.73
CA GLN A 70 11.73 8.64 12.36
C GLN A 70 11.98 8.51 10.85
N GLN A 71 11.68 7.36 10.26
CA GLN A 71 11.81 7.18 8.80
C GLN A 71 10.85 8.06 8.01
N VAL A 72 9.60 8.21 8.48
CA VAL A 72 8.64 9.14 7.88
C VAL A 72 9.16 10.57 7.98
N LYS A 73 9.75 10.94 9.12
CA LYS A 73 10.31 12.27 9.33
C LYS A 73 11.52 12.56 8.44
N LEU A 74 12.45 11.62 8.29
CA LEU A 74 13.56 11.74 7.36
C LEU A 74 13.09 11.94 5.92
N LYS A 75 12.08 11.19 5.48
CA LYS A 75 11.48 11.37 4.14
C LYS A 75 10.85 12.74 3.98
N GLU A 76 10.28 13.31 5.05
CA GLU A 76 9.73 14.66 5.01
C GLU A 76 10.84 15.71 4.92
N ILE A 77 11.90 15.57 5.71
CA ILE A 77 13.09 16.44 5.64
C ILE A 77 13.71 16.38 4.24
N ASP A 78 13.90 15.19 3.67
CA ASP A 78 14.42 15.02 2.30
C ASP A 78 13.53 15.71 1.25
N LYS A 79 12.20 15.64 1.40
CA LYS A 79 11.27 16.31 0.48
C LYS A 79 11.34 17.82 0.62
N LYS A 80 11.41 18.33 1.86
CA LYS A 80 11.58 19.76 2.15
C LYS A 80 12.89 20.28 1.58
N ALA A 81 14.00 19.60 1.88
CA ALA A 81 15.34 19.94 1.40
C ALA A 81 15.40 19.96 -0.13
N ARG A 82 14.70 19.05 -0.81
CA ARG A 82 14.61 19.01 -2.28
C ARG A 82 13.60 19.99 -2.89
N GLY A 83 12.97 20.85 -2.10
CA GLY A 83 11.95 21.79 -2.56
C GLY A 83 10.67 21.13 -3.08
N LYS A 84 10.47 19.82 -2.84
CA LYS A 84 9.24 19.12 -3.23
C LYS A 84 8.21 19.35 -2.12
N ALA A 85 7.35 20.35 -2.29
CA ALA A 85 6.21 20.55 -1.42
C ALA A 85 5.38 19.26 -1.28
N ARG A 86 4.71 19.07 -0.13
CA ARG A 86 3.79 17.94 0.12
C ARG A 86 2.70 17.94 -0.96
N LYS A 87 2.95 17.31 -2.09
CA LYS A 87 1.90 16.95 -3.04
C LYS A 87 1.05 15.94 -2.29
N GLY A 88 -0.16 16.33 -1.91
CA GLY A 88 -1.10 15.45 -1.22
C GLY A 88 -1.29 14.15 -1.99
N PHE A 89 -2.00 13.20 -1.39
CA PHE A 89 -2.36 11.90 -1.97
C PHE A 89 -3.18 11.96 -3.28
N GLY A 90 -3.13 13.07 -4.03
CA GLY A 90 -3.64 13.22 -5.39
C GLY A 90 -2.86 12.33 -6.36
N GLN A 91 -3.40 11.13 -6.58
CA GLN A 91 -3.43 10.38 -7.82
C GLN A 91 -2.12 10.44 -8.65
N LYS A 92 -1.20 9.51 -8.39
CA LYS A 92 -0.31 9.05 -9.47
C LYS A 92 -1.16 8.32 -10.52
N LYS A 93 -1.80 9.07 -11.44
CA LYS A 93 -2.25 8.52 -12.73
C LYS A 93 -1.00 8.14 -13.52
N GLY A 94 -0.58 6.89 -13.43
CA GLY A 94 0.50 6.39 -14.29
C GLY A 94 1.17 5.16 -13.72
N GLY A 95 0.70 3.98 -14.15
CA GLY A 95 1.43 2.74 -13.86
C GLY A 95 0.81 1.47 -14.46
N PHE A 96 -0.51 1.42 -14.65
CA PHE A 96 -1.16 0.20 -15.15
C PHE A 96 -1.20 0.09 -16.68
N ASN A 97 -1.10 1.20 -17.43
CA ASN A 97 -1.18 1.19 -18.90
C ASN A 97 0.19 1.05 -19.60
N LYS A 98 1.29 0.82 -18.87
CA LYS A 98 2.64 0.61 -19.45
C LYS A 98 3.18 -0.80 -19.25
N ARG A 99 2.37 -1.74 -18.78
CA ARG A 99 2.80 -3.15 -18.68
C ARG A 99 2.66 -3.77 -20.07
N PRO A 100 3.72 -4.34 -20.66
CA PRO A 100 3.58 -5.10 -21.89
C PRO A 100 2.59 -6.24 -21.64
N VAL A 101 1.59 -6.38 -22.51
CA VAL A 101 0.61 -7.46 -22.42
C VAL A 101 1.34 -8.81 -22.56
N PRO A 102 1.07 -9.81 -21.69
CA PRO A 102 1.70 -11.11 -21.79
C PRO A 102 1.31 -11.77 -23.13
N ARG A 103 2.28 -12.36 -23.83
CA ARG A 103 2.10 -13.03 -25.12
C ARG A 103 1.44 -14.39 -24.91
N VAL A 104 0.12 -14.37 -24.73
CA VAL A 104 -0.71 -15.58 -24.62
C VAL A 104 -1.18 -15.97 -26.03
N ARG A 105 -1.23 -17.28 -26.34
CA ARG A 105 -1.87 -17.81 -27.57
C ARG A 105 -3.35 -17.44 -27.53
N GLN A 106 -3.82 -16.71 -28.55
CA GLN A 106 -5.21 -16.29 -28.68
C GLN A 106 -6.04 -17.54 -29.00
N LEU A 107 -6.60 -18.19 -27.98
CA LEU A 107 -7.34 -19.45 -28.11
C LEU A 107 -8.56 -19.35 -29.04
N GLY A 108 -9.01 -18.12 -29.37
CA GLY A 108 -10.09 -17.87 -30.31
C GLY A 108 -9.72 -18.04 -31.79
N ASP A 109 -8.43 -18.07 -32.15
CA ASP A 109 -7.98 -18.34 -33.52
C ASP A 109 -7.81 -19.85 -33.80
N ASP A 110 -7.72 -20.69 -32.77
CA ASP A 110 -7.54 -22.16 -32.88
C ASP A 110 -8.88 -22.94 -32.91
N ILE A 111 -10.02 -22.24 -32.85
CA ILE A 111 -11.34 -22.86 -32.91
C ILE A 111 -11.86 -22.74 -34.36
N GLU A 112 -11.75 -23.83 -35.12
CA GLU A 112 -12.34 -23.93 -36.46
C GLU A 112 -13.88 -23.81 -36.36
N PRO A 113 -14.52 -22.94 -37.17
CA PRO A 113 -15.97 -22.82 -37.19
C PRO A 113 -16.56 -23.89 -38.13
N GLU A 114 -16.88 -25.07 -37.61
CA GLU A 114 -17.76 -26.02 -38.30
C GLU A 114 -19.25 -25.60 -38.16
N GLU A 115 -19.84 -25.33 -39.32
CA GLU A 115 -21.24 -25.36 -39.79
C GLU A 115 -22.45 -25.41 -38.81
N GLU A 116 -23.42 -24.51 -39.08
CA GLU A 116 -24.92 -24.57 -38.99
C GLU A 116 -25.59 -25.34 -37.81
N ALA A 117 -26.60 -24.90 -37.03
CA ALA A 117 -27.73 -23.95 -37.05
C ALA A 117 -28.38 -24.00 -35.60
N PRO A 118 -29.56 -23.43 -35.22
CA PRO A 118 -30.46 -22.42 -35.80
C PRO A 118 -30.70 -21.20 -34.86
N GLN A 119 -31.38 -20.18 -35.42
CA GLN A 119 -31.95 -18.98 -34.79
C GLN A 119 -31.99 -18.92 -33.24
N THR A 120 -31.12 -18.10 -32.64
CA THR A 120 -31.37 -17.54 -31.31
C THR A 120 -31.73 -16.07 -31.46
N SER A 121 -32.88 -15.71 -30.89
CA SER A 121 -33.59 -14.43 -30.89
C SER A 121 -32.69 -13.18 -30.89
N PRO A 122 -33.13 -12.05 -31.50
CA PRO A 122 -32.35 -10.82 -31.53
C PRO A 122 -31.95 -10.39 -30.10
N PRO A 123 -30.71 -9.95 -29.87
CA PRO A 123 -30.28 -9.56 -28.54
C PRO A 123 -31.10 -8.34 -28.11
N MET A 124 -31.94 -8.50 -27.09
CA MET A 124 -32.63 -7.36 -26.50
C MET A 124 -31.57 -6.35 -26.04
N PRO A 125 -31.73 -5.05 -26.33
CA PRO A 125 -30.80 -4.04 -25.88
C PRO A 125 -30.79 -4.06 -24.35
N ARG A 126 -29.68 -4.53 -23.76
CA ARG A 126 -29.47 -4.44 -22.32
C ARG A 126 -29.19 -2.98 -22.00
N GLU A 127 -30.19 -2.26 -21.51
CA GLU A 127 -30.03 -0.90 -21.04
C GLU A 127 -29.02 -0.88 -19.89
N LEU A 128 -27.90 -0.18 -20.09
CA LEU A 128 -26.94 0.08 -19.03
C LEU A 128 -27.65 0.87 -17.93
N PRO A 129 -27.41 0.55 -16.64
CA PRO A 129 -28.04 1.27 -15.55
C PRO A 129 -27.69 2.75 -15.63
N LYS A 130 -28.71 3.60 -15.67
CA LYS A 130 -28.55 5.06 -15.72
C LYS A 130 -27.90 5.52 -14.42
N LEU A 131 -26.78 6.23 -14.52
CA LEU A 131 -26.08 6.78 -13.38
C LEU A 131 -26.89 7.96 -12.83
N VAL A 132 -27.61 7.74 -11.74
CA VAL A 132 -28.40 8.80 -11.07
C VAL A 132 -27.50 9.55 -10.10
N ARG A 133 -27.58 10.88 -10.09
CA ARG A 133 -26.85 11.72 -9.14
C ARG A 133 -27.47 11.57 -7.77
N ALA A 134 -26.65 11.47 -6.72
CA ALA A 134 -27.11 11.23 -5.35
C ALA A 134 -28.10 12.28 -4.81
N ALA A 135 -28.16 13.47 -5.41
CA ALA A 135 -29.11 14.52 -5.05
C ALA A 135 -30.54 14.29 -5.56
N ASP A 136 -30.72 13.44 -6.58
CA ASP A 136 -32.02 13.19 -7.22
C ASP A 136 -32.76 11.97 -6.62
N LEU A 137 -32.13 11.27 -5.68
CA LEU A 137 -32.75 10.18 -4.91
C LEU A 137 -33.61 10.78 -3.81
N LYS A 138 -34.93 10.81 -4.01
CA LYS A 138 -35.89 11.09 -2.92
C LYS A 138 -35.79 9.98 -1.89
N THR A 139 -35.41 10.33 -0.66
CA THR A 139 -35.45 9.47 0.52
C THR A 139 -36.89 9.28 0.98
N ASP A 140 -37.65 8.49 0.24
CA ASP A 140 -38.91 7.94 0.75
C ASP A 140 -38.83 6.42 0.62
N GLU A 141 -39.22 5.76 1.70
CA GLU A 141 -39.21 4.31 1.96
C GLU A 141 -37.84 3.71 2.31
N LYS A 142 -37.65 3.58 3.63
CA LYS A 142 -36.73 2.64 4.27
C LYS A 142 -37.01 1.24 3.71
N PRO A 143 -36.11 0.65 2.89
CA PRO A 143 -36.29 -0.74 2.50
C PRO A 143 -36.12 -1.59 3.76
N GLU A 144 -37.11 -2.44 4.04
CA GLU A 144 -36.94 -3.54 4.99
C GLU A 144 -35.68 -4.32 4.58
N GLN A 145 -34.72 -4.37 5.50
CA GLN A 145 -33.54 -5.19 5.31
C GLN A 145 -34.03 -6.63 5.09
N PRO A 146 -33.56 -7.36 4.06
CA PRO A 146 -33.73 -8.80 4.09
C PRO A 146 -33.04 -9.27 5.36
N GLU A 147 -33.81 -9.78 6.32
CA GLU A 147 -33.25 -10.38 7.52
C GLU A 147 -32.28 -11.47 7.06
N CYS A 148 -30.98 -11.17 7.14
CA CYS A 148 -29.93 -12.17 7.05
C CYS A 148 -30.15 -13.12 8.24
N LYS A 149 -30.97 -14.15 8.04
CA LYS A 149 -31.17 -15.20 9.04
C LYS A 149 -29.80 -15.82 9.27
N ALA A 150 -29.21 -15.50 10.41
CA ALA A 150 -27.98 -16.12 10.86
C ALA A 150 -28.23 -17.65 10.90
N PRO A 151 -27.27 -18.48 10.45
CA PRO A 151 -27.46 -19.92 10.50
C PRO A 151 -27.73 -20.33 11.95
N GLN A 152 -28.95 -20.80 12.22
CA GLN A 152 -29.35 -21.28 13.53
C GLN A 152 -28.76 -22.68 13.72
N GLY A 153 -27.48 -22.74 14.07
CA GLY A 153 -26.79 -23.99 14.34
C GLY A 153 -25.34 -23.76 14.73
N ARG A 154 -24.89 -24.42 15.79
CA ARG A 154 -23.46 -24.48 16.10
C ARG A 154 -22.76 -25.28 15.00
N PRO A 155 -21.57 -24.86 14.53
CA PRO A 155 -20.82 -25.64 13.56
C PRO A 155 -20.50 -27.02 14.13
N VAL A 156 -20.86 -28.09 13.41
CA VAL A 156 -20.55 -29.48 13.77
C VAL A 156 -19.35 -29.94 12.96
N PHE A 157 -18.31 -30.38 13.65
CA PHE A 157 -17.14 -30.99 13.04
C PHE A 157 -17.54 -32.33 12.39
N ARG A 158 -17.33 -32.44 11.08
CA ARG A 158 -17.51 -33.70 10.34
C ARG A 158 -16.16 -34.26 9.96
N VAL A 159 -15.83 -35.44 10.48
CA VAL A 159 -14.64 -36.19 10.07
C VAL A 159 -14.93 -36.80 8.70
N ILE A 160 -14.25 -36.28 7.68
CA ILE A 160 -14.27 -36.89 6.35
C ILE A 160 -13.26 -38.05 6.39
N ASN A 161 -13.74 -39.28 6.32
CA ASN A 161 -12.87 -40.45 6.16
C ASN A 161 -12.33 -40.46 4.73
N GLY A 162 -11.26 -39.70 4.50
CA GLY A 162 -10.51 -39.64 3.26
C GLY A 162 -9.08 -40.14 3.47
N GLY A 163 -8.94 -41.44 3.76
CA GLY A 163 -7.66 -42.14 3.70
C GLY A 163 -7.50 -42.79 2.33
N LYS A 164 -6.39 -42.53 1.66
CA LYS A 164 -5.95 -43.25 0.46
C LYS A 164 -5.85 -44.75 0.80
N THR A 165 -6.82 -45.52 0.32
CA THR A 165 -6.67 -46.96 0.15
C THR A 165 -5.87 -47.18 -1.13
N ASP A 166 -4.98 -48.17 -1.08
CA ASP A 166 -3.84 -48.48 -1.96
C ASP A 166 -3.89 -48.01 -3.43
#